data_AF-A0AAE0KPZ9-F1
#
_entry.id   AF-A0AAE0KPZ9-F1
#
_cell.length_a   1.000
_cell.length_b   1.000
_cell.length_c   1.000
_cell.angle_alpha   90.00
_cell.angle_beta   90.00
_cell.angle_gamma   90.00
#
_symmetry.space_group_name_H-M   'P 1'
#
loop_
_entity.id
_entity.type
_entity.pdbx_description
1 polymer ?
#
loop_
_entity_poly.entity_id
_entity_poly.type
_entity_poly.pdbx_seq_one_letter_code
_entity_poly.pdbx_strand_id
1 'polypeptide(L)'
;AFSIWSFNCIAFLVVRSYDGFEFNDISVGLRFLDSHRGVFRWHICYNMVVLKMISFGMDLHWRRTGQRTSAGSSAPMLSYKQRSEDSSPDDAFSWLMYFCYLFYPPLYLAGPTISFNAFVSYRATPQNTYTWRGIALYGLRLAGSCLAIEILTHTVYANAIAKSGRWKAAGLSSAEVGIAGWLVLNFMWLKFLIIWRFFRLWALIDGVEPPENMQRCVNNNYDIEGFWKNWHVSYNRWLVRYLYIPLGGARRRLLNMWPTFIFVAMWHDLDPKLLGWAVICCTFAIPALMKAACGGGPALPQPSVESRSLHAPCTRASTLDARDGQ
;
A
#
# COMPACT_ATOMS: atom_id res chain seq x y z
N ALA A 1 13.94 -16.23 -9.75
CA ALA A 1 13.42 -15.55 -8.54
C ALA A 1 14.54 -15.14 -7.56
N PHE A 2 15.33 -16.08 -7.02
CA PHE A 2 16.34 -15.76 -5.98
C PHE A 2 17.30 -14.64 -6.38
N SER A 3 17.95 -14.73 -7.55
CA SER A 3 18.90 -13.70 -8.00
C SER A 3 18.29 -12.30 -8.13
N ILE A 4 17.01 -12.21 -8.53
CA ILE A 4 16.28 -10.92 -8.63
C ILE A 4 16.15 -10.31 -7.22
N TRP A 5 15.69 -11.11 -6.26
CA TRP A 5 15.53 -10.67 -4.88
C TRP A 5 16.87 -10.34 -4.22
N SER A 6 17.88 -11.21 -4.35
CA SER A 6 19.21 -10.99 -3.78
C SER A 6 19.83 -9.70 -4.28
N PHE A 7 19.81 -9.45 -5.61
CA PHE A 7 20.34 -8.23 -6.19
C PHE A 7 19.63 -6.98 -5.65
N ASN A 8 18.29 -6.97 -5.69
CA ASN A 8 17.52 -5.80 -5.25
C ASN A 8 17.64 -5.55 -3.75
N CYS A 9 17.67 -6.59 -2.90
CA CYS A 9 17.89 -6.45 -1.46
C CYS A 9 19.30 -5.95 -1.15
N ILE A 10 20.33 -6.48 -1.80
CA ILE A 10 21.72 -6.02 -1.60
C ILE A 10 21.85 -4.55 -2.03
N ALA A 11 21.36 -4.21 -3.22
CA ALA A 11 21.37 -2.83 -3.71
C ALA A 11 20.61 -1.89 -2.76
N PHE A 12 19.45 -2.31 -2.27
CA PHE A 12 18.67 -1.57 -1.29
C PHE A 12 19.41 -1.32 0.02
N LEU A 13 20.01 -2.36 0.60
CA LEU A 13 20.79 -2.25 1.83
C LEU A 13 22.00 -1.35 1.63
N VAL A 14 22.72 -1.51 0.52
CA VAL A 14 23.89 -0.71 0.17
C VAL A 14 23.49 0.76 0.03
N VAL A 15 22.47 1.10 -0.78
CA VAL A 15 21.97 2.49 -0.89
C VAL A 15 21.54 3.05 0.46
N ARG A 16 20.95 2.23 1.34
CA ARG A 16 20.49 2.70 2.64
C ARG A 16 21.62 2.90 3.65
N SER A 17 22.61 2.01 3.67
CA SER A 17 23.77 2.09 4.58
C SER A 17 24.66 3.29 4.31
N TYR A 18 24.69 3.77 3.06
CA TYR A 18 25.47 4.95 2.68
C TYR A 18 24.61 6.23 2.55
N ASP A 19 23.31 6.18 2.89
CA ASP A 19 22.36 7.28 2.68
C ASP A 19 22.38 7.84 1.24
N GLY A 20 22.48 6.91 0.28
CA GLY A 20 22.73 7.19 -1.13
C GLY A 20 24.21 7.17 -1.50
N PHE A 21 24.49 7.65 -2.71
CA PHE A 21 25.83 7.85 -3.23
C PHE A 21 25.87 9.23 -3.87
N GLU A 22 27.03 9.86 -3.86
CA GLU A 22 27.28 11.02 -4.70
C GLU A 22 27.52 10.54 -6.13
N PHE A 23 26.94 11.25 -7.10
CA PHE A 23 27.10 10.94 -8.51
C PHE A 23 28.56 11.12 -8.96
N ASN A 24 29.31 12.02 -8.31
CA ASN A 24 30.74 12.18 -8.48
C ASN A 24 31.54 10.90 -8.18
N ASP A 25 31.12 10.10 -7.20
CA ASP A 25 31.79 8.84 -6.85
C ASP A 25 31.58 7.76 -7.92
N ILE A 26 30.48 7.86 -8.68
CA ILE A 26 30.18 6.97 -9.80
C ILE A 26 30.94 7.42 -11.05
N SER A 27 30.92 8.72 -11.36
CA SER A 27 31.63 9.30 -12.47
C SER A 27 31.77 10.82 -12.31
N VAL A 28 32.97 11.34 -12.56
CA VAL A 28 33.24 12.79 -12.56
C VAL A 28 32.29 13.55 -13.51
N GLY A 29 31.88 12.93 -14.61
CA GLY A 29 30.94 13.53 -15.57
C GLY A 29 29.52 13.73 -15.02
N LEU A 30 29.14 13.00 -13.97
CA LEU A 30 27.84 13.10 -13.31
C LEU A 30 27.85 14.03 -12.10
N ARG A 31 29.01 14.60 -11.73
CA ARG A 31 29.16 15.50 -10.58
C ARG A 31 28.18 16.68 -10.59
N PHE A 32 27.75 17.14 -11.76
CA PHE A 32 26.76 18.22 -11.86
C PHE A 32 25.39 17.84 -11.27
N LEU A 33 25.07 16.55 -11.15
CA LEU A 33 23.83 16.09 -10.52
C LEU A 33 23.87 16.24 -8.99
N ASP A 34 25.05 16.21 -8.38
CA ASP A 34 25.20 16.40 -6.93
C ASP A 34 24.84 17.82 -6.49
N SER A 35 25.01 18.81 -7.37
CA SER A 35 24.55 20.19 -7.14
C SER A 35 23.05 20.38 -7.39
N HIS A 36 22.40 19.45 -8.09
CA HIS A 36 20.97 19.48 -8.43
C HIS A 36 20.17 18.51 -7.57
N ARG A 37 20.13 18.74 -6.25
CA ARG A 37 19.48 17.85 -5.28
C ARG A 37 17.95 17.76 -5.38
N GLY A 38 17.29 18.67 -6.10
CA GLY A 38 15.82 18.71 -6.20
C GLY A 38 15.11 18.89 -4.84
N VAL A 39 13.82 18.55 -4.79
CA VAL A 39 13.01 18.64 -3.55
C VAL A 39 13.29 17.48 -2.59
N PHE A 40 13.64 16.30 -3.12
CA PHE A 40 13.94 15.10 -2.34
C PHE A 40 15.25 14.48 -2.82
N ARG A 41 16.02 13.92 -1.88
CA ARG A 41 17.20 13.12 -2.22
C ARG A 41 16.76 11.88 -3.02
N TRP A 42 17.51 11.53 -4.06
CA TRP A 42 17.14 10.46 -4.99
C TRP A 42 16.92 9.11 -4.28
N HIS A 43 17.74 8.81 -3.27
CA HIS A 43 17.69 7.54 -2.52
C HIS A 43 16.40 7.39 -1.69
N ILE A 44 15.69 8.48 -1.37
CA ILE A 44 14.36 8.41 -0.72
C ILE A 44 13.33 7.82 -1.69
N CYS A 45 13.40 8.26 -2.95
CA CYS A 45 12.50 7.78 -4.01
C CYS A 45 12.86 6.34 -4.42
N TYR A 46 14.12 5.96 -4.27
CA TYR A 46 14.60 4.61 -4.57
C TYR A 46 13.84 3.52 -3.78
N ASN A 47 13.37 3.80 -2.57
CA ASN A 47 12.57 2.86 -1.78
C ASN A 47 11.29 2.43 -2.50
N MET A 48 10.64 3.31 -3.25
CA MET A 48 9.48 2.95 -4.07
C MET A 48 9.91 2.25 -5.37
N VAL A 49 11.03 2.68 -5.95
CA VAL A 49 11.55 2.13 -7.20
C VAL A 49 11.98 0.67 -7.02
N VAL A 50 12.61 0.28 -5.92
CA VAL A 50 13.04 -1.11 -5.70
C VAL A 50 11.86 -2.09 -5.70
N LEU A 51 10.70 -1.68 -5.16
CA LEU A 51 9.48 -2.50 -5.20
C LEU A 51 9.03 -2.74 -6.64
N LYS A 52 9.12 -1.71 -7.49
CA LYS A 52 8.79 -1.80 -8.92
C LYS A 52 9.82 -2.64 -9.68
N MET A 53 11.11 -2.50 -9.38
CA MET A 53 12.17 -3.34 -9.99
C MET A 53 11.93 -4.82 -9.71
N ILE A 54 11.59 -5.16 -8.45
CA ILE A 54 11.22 -6.52 -8.06
C ILE A 54 9.94 -6.96 -8.77
N SER A 55 8.88 -6.12 -8.82
CA SER A 55 7.64 -6.44 -9.54
C SER A 55 7.89 -6.83 -10.99
N PHE A 56 8.64 -5.98 -11.72
CA PHE A 56 8.96 -6.21 -13.13
C PHE A 56 9.76 -7.51 -13.31
N GLY A 57 10.83 -7.69 -12.53
CA GLY A 57 11.67 -8.87 -12.63
C GLY A 57 10.92 -10.16 -12.33
N MET A 58 10.04 -10.14 -11.32
CA MET A 58 9.23 -11.29 -10.93
C MET A 58 8.13 -11.59 -11.95
N ASP A 59 7.41 -10.58 -12.44
CA ASP A 59 6.36 -10.77 -13.46
C ASP A 59 6.98 -11.29 -14.78
N LEU A 60 8.15 -10.79 -15.18
CA LEU A 60 8.91 -11.31 -16.33
C LEU A 60 9.36 -12.76 -16.12
N HIS A 61 9.83 -13.08 -14.91
CA HIS A 61 10.25 -14.44 -14.57
C HIS A 61 9.07 -15.43 -14.63
N TRP A 62 7.91 -15.06 -14.07
CA TRP A 62 6.71 -15.88 -14.12
C TRP A 62 6.18 -16.08 -15.54
N ARG A 63 6.22 -15.02 -16.36
CA ARG A 63 5.90 -15.10 -17.80
C ARG A 63 6.78 -16.15 -18.50
N ARG A 64 8.10 -16.07 -18.33
CA ARG A 64 9.07 -16.97 -18.98
C ARG A 64 9.03 -18.41 -18.47
N THR A 65 8.66 -18.61 -17.21
CA THR A 65 8.61 -19.95 -16.60
C THR A 65 7.26 -20.63 -16.79
N GLY A 66 6.30 -19.98 -17.46
CA GLY A 66 4.98 -20.56 -17.72
C GLY A 66 4.18 -20.86 -16.45
N GLN A 67 4.50 -20.24 -15.31
CA GLN A 67 3.66 -20.36 -14.13
C GLN A 67 2.29 -19.76 -14.46
N ARG A 68 1.27 -20.64 -14.52
CA ARG A 68 -0.12 -20.33 -14.84
C ARG A 68 -0.56 -19.07 -14.09
N THR A 69 -0.58 -17.95 -14.80
CA THR A 69 -1.48 -16.85 -14.51
C THR A 69 -2.87 -17.35 -14.87
N SER A 70 -3.83 -17.06 -14.01
CA SER A 70 -5.25 -17.38 -14.15
C SER A 70 -5.71 -17.29 -15.61
N ALA A 71 -6.43 -18.30 -16.09
CA ALA A 71 -6.98 -18.30 -17.45
C ALA A 71 -7.70 -16.98 -17.71
N GLY A 72 -7.36 -16.32 -18.82
CA GLY A 72 -7.85 -14.99 -19.18
C GLY A 72 -9.37 -14.93 -19.04
N SER A 73 -9.82 -14.18 -18.04
CA SER A 73 -11.23 -13.90 -17.83
C SER A 73 -11.65 -12.86 -18.85
N SER A 74 -12.48 -13.24 -19.83
CA SER A 74 -13.15 -12.33 -20.78
C SER A 74 -14.22 -11.44 -20.12
N ALA A 75 -14.00 -11.04 -18.86
CA ALA A 75 -14.92 -10.18 -18.13
C ALA A 75 -14.82 -8.75 -18.67
N PRO A 76 -15.95 -8.05 -18.86
CA PRO A 76 -15.99 -6.70 -19.40
C PRO A 76 -15.31 -5.65 -18.51
N MET A 77 -15.06 -5.97 -17.23
CA MET A 77 -14.32 -5.12 -16.29
C MET A 77 -13.34 -5.96 -15.49
N LEU A 78 -12.03 -5.79 -15.75
CA LEU A 78 -10.98 -6.47 -15.01
C LEU A 78 -10.76 -5.80 -13.65
N SER A 79 -10.92 -6.56 -12.57
CA SER A 79 -10.54 -6.12 -11.23
C SER A 79 -9.03 -5.90 -11.14
N TYR A 80 -8.59 -5.03 -10.22
CA TYR A 80 -7.14 -4.83 -9.98
C TYR A 80 -6.39 -6.14 -9.72
N LYS A 81 -7.00 -7.09 -9.01
CA LYS A 81 -6.40 -8.39 -8.74
C LYS A 81 -6.12 -9.15 -10.03
N GLN A 82 -7.11 -9.23 -10.92
CA GLN A 82 -6.95 -9.86 -12.24
C GLN A 82 -5.90 -9.15 -13.07
N ARG A 83 -5.96 -7.82 -13.19
CA ARG A 83 -4.95 -7.03 -13.92
C ARG A 83 -3.53 -7.27 -13.39
N SER A 84 -3.37 -7.50 -12.09
CA SER A 84 -2.09 -7.81 -11.50
C SER A 84 -1.64 -9.25 -11.75
N GLU A 85 -2.56 -10.21 -11.77
CA GLU A 85 -2.28 -11.65 -11.88
C GLU A 85 -2.13 -12.10 -13.32
N ASP A 86 -2.87 -11.52 -14.25
CA ASP A 86 -2.87 -11.86 -15.66
C ASP A 86 -1.51 -11.47 -16.29
N SER A 87 -0.92 -12.41 -17.02
CA SER A 87 0.40 -12.21 -17.62
C SER A 87 0.31 -11.24 -18.79
N SER A 88 1.22 -10.26 -18.81
CA SER A 88 1.34 -9.35 -19.95
C SER A 88 1.98 -10.05 -21.17
N PRO A 89 1.67 -9.59 -22.40
CA PRO A 89 2.37 -10.00 -23.61
C PRO A 89 3.90 -9.78 -23.55
N ASP A 90 4.68 -10.55 -24.32
CA ASP A 90 6.15 -10.51 -24.25
C ASP A 90 6.74 -9.18 -24.75
N ASP A 91 6.08 -8.52 -25.71
CA ASP A 91 6.43 -7.19 -26.22
C ASP A 91 6.25 -6.09 -25.17
N ALA A 92 5.40 -6.31 -24.15
CA ALA A 92 5.24 -5.38 -23.05
C ALA A 92 6.50 -5.28 -22.18
N PHE A 93 7.31 -6.34 -22.10
CA PHE A 93 8.55 -6.38 -21.29
C PHE A 93 9.75 -5.73 -21.99
N SER A 94 9.57 -4.49 -22.45
CA SER A 94 10.61 -3.68 -23.08
C SER A 94 11.31 -2.75 -22.09
N TRP A 95 12.53 -2.29 -22.41
CA TRP A 95 13.24 -1.29 -21.62
C TRP A 95 12.48 0.02 -21.48
N LEU A 96 11.78 0.45 -22.53
CA LEU A 96 10.96 1.66 -22.50
C LEU A 96 9.84 1.51 -21.46
N MET A 97 9.10 0.41 -21.48
CA MET A 97 8.03 0.15 -20.52
C MET A 97 8.55 0.00 -19.09
N TYR A 98 9.73 -0.61 -18.93
CA TYR A 98 10.40 -0.70 -17.65
C TYR A 98 10.64 0.69 -17.06
N PHE A 99 11.24 1.61 -17.82
CA PHE A 99 11.47 2.98 -17.36
C PHE A 99 10.17 3.76 -17.12
N CYS A 100 9.17 3.62 -18.00
CA CYS A 100 7.85 4.23 -17.80
C CYS A 100 7.20 3.75 -16.50
N TYR A 101 7.33 2.47 -16.17
CA TYR A 101 6.79 1.90 -14.94
C TYR A 101 7.53 2.40 -13.70
N LEU A 102 8.87 2.32 -13.70
CA LEU A 102 9.70 2.78 -12.57
C LEU A 102 9.45 4.26 -12.26
N PHE A 103 9.49 5.10 -13.28
CA PHE A 103 9.40 6.56 -13.15
C PHE A 103 8.00 7.12 -13.38
N TYR A 104 6.96 6.28 -13.28
CA TYR A 104 5.58 6.71 -13.42
C TYR A 104 5.26 7.87 -12.46
N PRO A 105 5.07 9.12 -12.94
CA PRO A 105 5.13 10.30 -12.07
C PRO A 105 4.12 10.29 -10.92
N PRO A 106 2.84 9.90 -11.13
CA PRO A 106 1.85 9.86 -10.05
C PRO A 106 2.20 8.90 -8.91
N LEU A 107 3.03 7.87 -9.13
CA LEU A 107 3.39 6.87 -8.13
C LEU A 107 4.91 6.69 -8.00
N TYR A 108 5.67 7.73 -8.31
CA TYR A 108 7.13 7.70 -8.22
C TYR A 108 7.62 8.00 -6.81
N LEU A 109 7.15 9.12 -6.23
CA LEU A 109 7.59 9.60 -4.92
C LEU A 109 6.97 8.82 -3.76
N ALA A 110 5.64 8.71 -3.79
CA ALA A 110 4.83 7.98 -2.83
C ALA A 110 3.49 7.65 -3.49
N GLY A 111 2.65 6.90 -2.78
CA GLY A 111 1.34 6.48 -3.28
C GLY A 111 1.18 4.98 -3.28
N PRO A 112 0.05 4.47 -3.79
CA PRO A 112 -0.18 3.04 -3.82
C PRO A 112 0.78 2.32 -4.79
N THR A 113 1.35 1.21 -4.36
CA THR A 113 2.22 0.37 -5.19
C THR A 113 1.38 -0.49 -6.13
N ILE A 114 1.67 -0.43 -7.43
CA ILE A 114 1.02 -1.27 -8.44
C ILE A 114 1.98 -2.29 -9.02
N SER A 115 1.48 -3.45 -9.44
CA SER A 115 2.27 -4.44 -10.18
C SER A 115 2.57 -3.98 -11.61
N PHE A 116 3.58 -4.59 -12.24
CA PHE A 116 3.93 -4.27 -13.61
C PHE A 116 2.81 -4.66 -14.58
N ASN A 117 2.24 -5.87 -14.41
CA ASN A 117 1.13 -6.33 -15.24
C ASN A 117 -0.08 -5.40 -15.14
N ALA A 118 -0.43 -4.94 -13.94
CA ALA A 118 -1.55 -4.01 -13.77
C ALA A 118 -1.28 -2.68 -14.49
N PHE A 119 -0.06 -2.13 -14.35
CA PHE A 119 0.34 -0.90 -15.03
C PHE A 119 0.22 -1.01 -16.56
N VAL A 120 0.76 -2.07 -17.16
CA VAL A 120 0.64 -2.32 -18.61
C VAL A 120 -0.82 -2.49 -19.03
N SER A 121 -1.61 -3.23 -18.23
CA SER A 121 -3.02 -3.46 -18.49
C SER A 121 -3.83 -2.16 -18.53
N TYR A 122 -3.56 -1.19 -17.63
CA TYR A 122 -4.22 0.11 -17.64
C TYR A 122 -3.86 0.96 -18.86
N ARG A 123 -2.69 0.77 -19.45
CA ARG A 123 -2.32 1.46 -20.70
C ARG A 123 -3.18 0.98 -21.87
N ALA A 124 -3.43 -0.32 -21.96
CA ALA A 124 -4.27 -0.91 -23.01
C ALA A 124 -5.76 -0.62 -22.77
N THR A 125 -6.18 -0.70 -21.50
CA THR A 125 -7.57 -0.49 -21.09
C THR A 125 -7.61 0.40 -19.85
N PRO A 126 -7.71 1.73 -20.03
CA PRO A 126 -7.79 2.68 -18.93
C PRO A 126 -8.92 2.35 -17.96
N GLN A 127 -8.82 2.87 -16.74
CA GLN A 127 -9.87 2.74 -15.75
C GLN A 127 -11.20 3.27 -16.30
N ASN A 128 -12.27 2.52 -16.08
CA ASN A 128 -13.65 2.89 -16.40
C ASN A 128 -14.56 2.83 -15.16
N THR A 129 -13.99 2.56 -13.99
CA THR A 129 -14.73 2.44 -12.73
C THR A 129 -15.12 3.81 -12.17
N TYR A 130 -14.28 4.83 -12.37
CA TYR A 130 -14.54 6.19 -11.91
C TYR A 130 -14.88 7.11 -13.08
N THR A 131 -16.12 7.60 -13.08
CA THR A 131 -16.50 8.74 -13.93
C THR A 131 -15.78 10.01 -13.47
N TRP A 132 -15.69 11.03 -14.32
CA TRP A 132 -15.15 12.34 -13.92
C TRP A 132 -15.84 12.94 -12.69
N ARG A 133 -17.15 12.72 -12.53
CA ARG A 133 -17.89 13.09 -11.31
C ARG A 133 -17.38 12.30 -10.10
N GLY A 134 -17.13 11.00 -10.26
CA GLY A 134 -16.53 10.15 -9.23
C GLY A 134 -15.13 10.60 -8.82
N ILE A 135 -14.29 10.98 -9.79
CA ILE A 135 -12.94 11.53 -9.55
C ILE A 135 -13.04 12.87 -8.81
N ALA A 136 -13.94 13.77 -9.21
CA ALA A 136 -14.16 15.04 -8.52
C ALA A 136 -14.62 14.85 -7.06
N LEU A 137 -15.56 13.92 -6.82
CA LEU A 137 -15.99 13.57 -5.46
C LEU A 137 -14.87 12.94 -4.64
N TYR A 138 -13.97 12.17 -5.27
CA TYR A 138 -12.78 11.65 -4.62
C TYR A 138 -11.83 12.78 -4.20
N GLY A 139 -11.61 13.77 -5.08
CA GLY A 139 -10.86 14.99 -4.77
C GLY A 139 -11.48 15.80 -3.63
N LEU A 140 -12.82 15.93 -3.59
CA LEU A 140 -13.52 16.59 -2.50
C LEU A 140 -13.32 15.86 -1.15
N ARG A 141 -13.36 14.53 -1.16
CA ARG A 141 -13.08 13.71 0.05
C ARG A 141 -11.63 13.87 0.50
N LEU A 142 -10.67 14.02 -0.41
CA LEU A 142 -9.29 14.34 -0.10
C LEU A 142 -9.18 15.73 0.57
N ALA A 143 -9.82 16.75 -0.01
CA ALA A 143 -9.84 18.10 0.58
C ALA A 143 -10.45 18.10 1.99
N GLY A 144 -11.56 17.39 2.21
CA GLY A 144 -12.15 17.20 3.54
C GLY A 144 -11.22 16.45 4.50
N SER A 145 -10.41 15.50 4.02
CA SER A 145 -9.40 14.82 4.84
C SER A 145 -8.27 15.78 5.25
N CYS A 146 -7.84 16.68 4.35
CA CYS A 146 -6.87 17.73 4.65
C CYS A 146 -7.39 18.71 5.71
N LEU A 147 -8.65 19.13 5.61
CA LEU A 147 -9.27 19.97 6.64
C LEU A 147 -9.35 19.22 7.98
N ALA A 148 -9.69 17.93 7.96
CA ALA A 148 -9.76 17.12 9.17
C ALA A 148 -8.40 17.00 9.87
N ILE A 149 -7.29 16.85 9.13
CA ILE A 149 -5.96 16.79 9.77
C ILE A 149 -5.55 18.14 10.35
N GLU A 150 -5.90 19.25 9.69
CA GLU A 150 -5.64 20.59 10.19
C GLU A 150 -6.36 20.82 11.52
N ILE A 151 -7.67 20.53 11.57
CA ILE A 151 -8.47 20.60 12.80
C ILE A 151 -7.87 19.71 13.89
N LEU A 152 -7.51 18.46 13.54
CA LEU A 152 -6.92 17.52 14.49
C LEU A 152 -5.60 18.06 15.08
N THR A 153 -4.74 18.68 14.27
CA THR A 153 -3.45 19.22 14.76
C THR A 153 -3.59 20.46 15.64
N HIS A 154 -4.66 21.25 15.47
CA HIS A 154 -4.95 22.39 16.35
C HIS A 154 -5.71 22.03 17.63
N THR A 155 -6.35 20.86 17.65
CA THR A 155 -7.18 20.43 18.79
C THR A 155 -6.53 19.35 19.64
N VAL A 156 -5.68 18.49 19.05
CA VAL A 156 -5.09 17.33 19.71
C VAL A 156 -3.56 17.42 19.71
N TYR A 157 -3.00 17.81 20.86
CA TYR A 157 -1.56 18.03 21.05
C TYR A 157 -0.74 16.76 21.31
N ALA A 158 -1.31 15.56 21.13
CA ALA A 158 -0.63 14.28 21.41
C ALA A 158 0.70 14.14 20.64
N ASN A 159 0.75 14.61 19.39
CA ASN A 159 1.98 14.62 18.60
C ASN A 159 3.07 15.53 19.17
N ALA A 160 2.68 16.70 19.70
CA ALA A 160 3.61 17.65 20.32
C ALA A 160 4.16 17.09 21.65
N ILE A 161 3.29 16.45 22.44
CA ILE A 161 3.68 15.76 23.69
C ILE A 161 4.66 14.61 23.39
N ALA A 162 4.36 13.79 22.39
CA ALA A 162 5.20 12.67 21.98
C ALA A 162 6.60 13.13 21.50
N LYS A 163 6.64 14.15 20.62
CA LYS A 163 7.90 14.69 20.07
C LYS A 163 8.75 15.40 21.11
N SER A 164 8.13 16.16 22.02
CA SER A 164 8.88 16.93 23.03
C SER A 164 9.48 16.04 24.13
N GLY A 165 9.09 14.76 24.22
CA GLY A 165 9.55 13.85 25.28
C GLY A 165 9.02 14.19 26.67
N ARG A 166 8.19 15.25 26.78
CA ARG A 166 7.63 15.74 28.06
C ARG A 166 6.76 14.72 28.76
N TRP A 167 6.20 13.75 28.04
CA TRP A 167 5.45 12.65 28.67
C TRP A 167 6.28 11.89 29.72
N LYS A 168 7.61 11.80 29.57
CA LYS A 168 8.51 11.22 30.57
C LYS A 168 8.70 12.14 31.77
N ALA A 169 8.94 13.43 31.53
CA ALA A 169 9.19 14.43 32.56
C ALA A 169 7.93 14.78 33.37
N ALA A 170 6.75 14.71 32.74
CA ALA A 170 5.46 14.94 33.36
C ALA A 170 4.98 13.76 34.22
N GLY A 171 5.70 12.63 34.21
CA GLY A 171 5.34 11.45 35.00
C GLY A 171 4.01 10.82 34.59
N LEU A 172 3.65 10.87 33.30
CA LEU A 172 2.40 10.27 32.82
C LEU A 172 2.38 8.77 33.13
N SER A 173 1.23 8.29 33.60
CA SER A 173 0.97 6.88 33.81
C SER A 173 1.04 6.10 32.49
N SER A 174 1.27 4.78 32.59
CA SER A 174 1.30 3.89 31.42
C SER A 174 0.01 3.96 30.60
N ALA A 175 -1.15 4.17 31.23
CA ALA A 175 -2.43 4.32 30.57
C ALA A 175 -2.51 5.63 29.75
N GLU A 176 -2.05 6.75 30.31
CA GLU A 176 -2.02 8.04 29.63
C GLU A 176 -1.04 8.03 28.45
N VAL A 177 0.12 7.38 28.61
CA VAL A 177 1.05 7.15 27.49
C VAL A 177 0.40 6.31 26.40
N GLY A 178 -0.39 5.30 26.78
CA GLY A 178 -1.18 4.49 25.84
C GLY A 178 -2.19 5.32 25.05
N ILE A 179 -2.96 6.21 25.72
CA ILE A 179 -3.91 7.11 25.08
C ILE A 179 -3.20 8.08 24.13
N ALA A 180 -2.09 8.67 24.55
CA ALA A 180 -1.29 9.55 23.70
C ALA A 180 -0.77 8.80 22.46
N GLY A 181 -0.28 7.58 22.63
CA GLY A 181 0.16 6.71 21.52
C GLY A 181 -0.98 6.38 20.54
N TRP A 182 -2.17 6.09 21.05
CA TRP A 182 -3.36 5.84 20.22
C TRP A 182 -3.80 7.09 19.43
N LEU A 183 -3.72 8.29 20.02
CA LEU A 183 -4.00 9.55 19.32
C LEU A 183 -2.94 9.84 18.23
N VAL A 184 -1.66 9.57 18.51
CA VAL A 184 -0.58 9.65 17.52
C VAL A 184 -0.82 8.68 16.36
N LEU A 185 -1.31 7.46 16.64
CA LEU A 185 -1.66 6.47 15.62
C LEU A 185 -2.81 6.97 14.72
N ASN A 186 -3.85 7.59 15.30
CA ASN A 186 -4.95 8.20 14.53
C ASN A 186 -4.48 9.34 13.62
N PHE A 187 -3.62 10.22 14.14
CA PHE A 187 -2.97 11.24 13.33
C PHE A 187 -2.15 10.63 12.19
N MET A 188 -1.36 9.59 12.48
CA MET A 188 -0.54 8.91 11.49
C MET A 188 -1.39 8.24 10.40
N TRP A 189 -2.51 7.61 10.76
CA TRP A 189 -3.47 7.06 9.82
C TRP A 189 -3.99 8.13 8.86
N LEU A 190 -4.44 9.28 9.40
CA LEU A 190 -5.00 10.37 8.60
C LEU A 190 -3.93 11.03 7.71
N LYS A 191 -2.71 11.19 8.22
CA LYS A 191 -1.57 11.69 7.44
C LYS A 191 -1.29 10.81 6.23
N PHE A 192 -1.20 9.49 6.42
CA PHE A 192 -0.94 8.57 5.31
C PHE A 192 -2.13 8.43 4.36
N LEU A 193 -3.36 8.49 4.87
CA LEU A 193 -4.57 8.58 4.04
C LEU A 193 -4.45 9.73 3.04
N ILE A 194 -4.14 10.94 3.51
CA ILE A 194 -4.02 12.13 2.65
C ILE A 194 -2.94 11.96 1.59
N ILE A 195 -1.72 11.58 2.01
CA ILE A 195 -0.58 11.40 1.11
C ILE A 195 -0.94 10.41 0.00
N TRP A 196 -1.45 9.23 0.34
CA TRP A 196 -1.73 8.20 -0.65
C TRP A 196 -2.95 8.52 -1.53
N ARG A 197 -3.98 9.18 -0.98
CA ARG A 197 -5.11 9.65 -1.78
C ARG A 197 -4.71 10.72 -2.79
N PHE A 198 -3.78 11.61 -2.42
CA PHE A 198 -3.26 12.61 -3.34
C PHE A 198 -2.61 11.96 -4.57
N PHE A 199 -1.67 11.04 -4.37
CA PHE A 199 -1.03 10.33 -5.48
C PHE A 199 -2.00 9.44 -6.27
N ARG A 200 -2.94 8.78 -5.58
CA ARG A 200 -3.98 7.99 -6.23
C ARG A 200 -4.91 8.86 -7.09
N LEU A 201 -5.27 10.07 -6.66
CA LEU A 201 -6.11 10.99 -7.44
C LEU A 201 -5.47 11.31 -8.79
N TRP A 202 -4.17 11.61 -8.82
CA TRP A 202 -3.46 11.88 -10.06
C TRP A 202 -3.36 10.64 -10.97
N ALA A 203 -3.16 9.45 -10.39
CA ALA A 203 -3.20 8.21 -11.14
C ALA A 203 -4.58 7.95 -11.77
N LEU A 204 -5.68 8.23 -11.03
CA LEU A 204 -7.05 8.08 -11.53
C LEU A 204 -7.35 9.02 -12.70
N ILE A 205 -6.86 10.26 -12.64
CA ILE A 205 -6.98 11.24 -13.73
C ILE A 205 -6.24 10.75 -14.97
N ASP A 206 -5.07 10.14 -14.78
CA ASP A 206 -4.25 9.55 -15.85
C ASP A 206 -4.80 8.22 -16.40
N GLY A 207 -5.88 7.69 -15.81
CA GLY A 207 -6.53 6.47 -16.28
C GLY A 207 -6.00 5.18 -15.63
N VAL A 208 -5.15 5.27 -14.62
CA VAL A 208 -4.67 4.14 -13.82
C VAL A 208 -5.48 4.06 -12.54
N GLU A 209 -5.93 2.87 -12.14
CA GLU A 209 -6.65 2.69 -10.86
C GLU A 209 -5.83 1.87 -9.85
N PRO A 210 -4.96 2.52 -9.06
CA PRO A 210 -4.29 1.86 -7.95
C PRO A 210 -5.27 1.52 -6.82
N PRO A 211 -4.95 0.53 -5.96
CA PRO A 211 -5.76 0.23 -4.77
C PRO A 211 -5.80 1.41 -3.78
N GLU A 212 -6.95 1.62 -3.13
CA GLU A 212 -7.04 2.54 -1.98
C GLU A 212 -6.26 1.95 -0.79
N ASN A 213 -5.29 2.69 -0.27
CA ASN A 213 -4.38 2.19 0.75
C ASN A 213 -4.96 2.16 2.17
N MET A 214 -5.94 3.01 2.49
CA MET A 214 -6.58 3.05 3.79
C MET A 214 -8.09 2.83 3.58
N GLN A 215 -8.52 1.58 3.73
CA GLN A 215 -9.91 1.19 3.45
C GLN A 215 -10.83 1.36 4.67
N ARG A 216 -10.28 1.20 5.87
CA ARG A 216 -10.99 1.36 7.13
C ARG A 216 -10.25 2.34 8.03
N CYS A 217 -11.01 3.06 8.84
CA CYS A 217 -10.45 3.84 9.95
C CYS A 217 -9.68 2.90 10.89
N VAL A 218 -8.56 3.36 11.43
CA VAL A 218 -7.72 2.56 12.34
C VAL A 218 -8.53 1.99 13.52
N ASN A 219 -9.48 2.76 14.04
CA ASN A 219 -10.34 2.38 15.16
C ASN A 219 -11.45 1.37 14.79
N ASN A 220 -11.64 1.07 13.50
CA ASN A 220 -12.63 0.11 13.00
C ASN A 220 -11.97 -1.20 12.53
N ASN A 221 -10.89 -1.61 13.20
CA ASN A 221 -10.23 -2.90 12.98
C ASN A 221 -10.30 -3.71 14.28
N TYR A 222 -10.91 -4.90 14.21
CA TYR A 222 -11.20 -5.74 15.37
C TYR A 222 -10.21 -6.90 15.56
N ASP A 223 -9.37 -7.15 14.57
CA ASP A 223 -8.38 -8.21 14.57
C ASP A 223 -7.09 -7.78 13.84
N ILE A 224 -5.97 -8.42 14.19
CA ILE A 224 -4.63 -8.06 13.70
C ILE A 224 -4.50 -8.28 12.18
N GLU A 225 -5.09 -9.36 11.67
CA GLU A 225 -5.02 -9.66 10.23
C GLU A 225 -5.86 -8.67 9.42
N GLY A 226 -7.06 -8.36 9.91
CA GLY A 226 -7.94 -7.32 9.39
C GLY A 226 -7.24 -5.97 9.34
N PHE A 227 -6.54 -5.57 10.41
CA PHE A 227 -5.75 -4.34 10.42
C PHE A 227 -4.74 -4.30 9.26
N TRP A 228 -3.91 -5.34 9.11
CA TRP A 228 -2.88 -5.39 8.05
C TRP A 228 -3.44 -5.48 6.63
N LYS A 229 -4.63 -6.06 6.45
CA LYS A 229 -5.33 -6.09 5.16
C LYS A 229 -5.95 -4.75 4.77
N ASN A 230 -6.22 -3.87 5.73
CA ASN A 230 -6.88 -2.57 5.52
C ASN A 230 -5.93 -1.36 5.66
N TRP A 231 -4.74 -1.57 6.25
CA TRP A 231 -3.66 -0.60 6.34
C TRP A 231 -2.64 -0.80 5.22
N HIS A 232 -2.36 0.26 4.47
CA HIS A 232 -1.41 0.25 3.36
C HIS A 232 -1.68 -0.90 2.34
N VAL A 233 -2.95 -1.04 1.93
CA VAL A 233 -3.46 -2.20 1.18
C VAL A 233 -2.64 -2.54 -0.07
N SER A 234 -2.20 -1.56 -0.84
CA SER A 234 -1.40 -1.82 -2.05
C SER A 234 -0.06 -2.48 -1.73
N TYR A 235 0.62 -2.03 -0.67
CA TYR A 235 1.87 -2.62 -0.20
C TYR A 235 1.63 -4.01 0.41
N ASN A 236 0.55 -4.19 1.18
CA ASN A 236 0.18 -5.52 1.66
C ASN A 236 -0.04 -6.50 0.50
N ARG A 237 -0.79 -6.10 -0.54
CA ARG A 237 -0.99 -6.91 -1.76
C ARG A 237 0.32 -7.20 -2.48
N TRP A 238 1.21 -6.21 -2.56
CA TRP A 238 2.54 -6.37 -3.14
C TRP A 238 3.38 -7.40 -2.36
N LEU A 239 3.44 -7.29 -1.04
CA LEU A 239 4.13 -8.24 -0.16
C LEU A 239 3.56 -9.65 -0.32
N VAL A 240 2.23 -9.77 -0.34
CA VAL A 240 1.56 -11.05 -0.51
C VAL A 240 1.96 -11.70 -1.84
N ARG A 241 1.91 -10.94 -2.93
CA ARG A 241 2.20 -11.42 -4.29
C ARG A 241 3.68 -11.75 -4.49
N TYR A 242 4.58 -10.84 -4.18
CA TYR A 242 5.99 -10.94 -4.59
C TYR A 242 6.91 -11.57 -3.55
N LEU A 243 6.50 -11.61 -2.28
CA LEU A 243 7.31 -12.16 -1.18
C LEU A 243 6.63 -13.36 -0.52
N TYR A 244 5.44 -13.19 0.03
CA TYR A 244 4.78 -14.21 0.87
C TYR A 244 4.36 -15.47 0.08
N ILE A 245 3.72 -15.32 -1.09
CA ILE A 245 3.30 -16.46 -1.93
C ILE A 245 4.52 -17.26 -2.42
N PRO A 246 5.58 -16.63 -2.98
CA PRO A 246 6.81 -17.34 -3.37
C PRO A 246 7.49 -18.11 -2.24
N LEU A 247 7.39 -17.65 -0.99
CA LEU A 247 7.92 -18.34 0.18
C LEU A 247 7.06 -19.53 0.65
N GLY A 248 6.00 -19.89 -0.09
CA GLY A 248 5.12 -21.02 0.21
C GLY A 248 3.73 -20.62 0.70
N GLY A 249 3.45 -19.31 0.80
CA GLY A 249 2.15 -18.75 1.11
C GLY A 249 1.53 -19.30 2.40
N ALA A 250 0.24 -19.62 2.35
CA ALA A 250 -0.53 -20.09 3.51
C ALA A 250 0.00 -21.40 4.13
N ARG A 251 0.69 -22.26 3.36
CA ARG A 251 1.26 -23.52 3.89
C ARG A 251 2.34 -23.30 4.94
N ARG A 252 3.01 -22.14 4.90
CA ARG A 252 4.09 -21.76 5.83
C ARG A 252 3.77 -20.46 6.55
N ARG A 253 2.49 -20.21 6.85
CA ARG A 253 1.98 -18.94 7.37
C ARG A 253 2.78 -18.38 8.55
N LEU A 254 3.06 -19.21 9.55
CA LEU A 254 3.83 -18.82 10.75
C LEU A 254 5.29 -18.45 10.41
N LEU A 255 5.93 -19.21 9.52
CA LEU A 255 7.33 -18.97 9.13
C LEU A 255 7.45 -17.77 8.20
N ASN A 256 6.53 -17.61 7.25
CA ASN A 256 6.57 -16.58 6.23
C ASN A 256 6.25 -15.17 6.77
N MET A 257 5.59 -15.09 7.93
CA MET A 257 5.32 -13.83 8.61
C MET A 257 6.63 -13.10 8.98
N TRP A 258 7.62 -13.82 9.51
CA TRP A 258 8.90 -13.25 9.94
C TRP A 258 9.66 -12.52 8.83
N PRO A 259 10.03 -13.15 7.69
CA PRO A 259 10.71 -12.45 6.62
C PRO A 259 9.85 -11.34 6.01
N THR A 260 8.51 -11.47 6.04
CA THR A 260 7.60 -10.41 5.57
C THR A 260 7.69 -9.16 6.44
N PHE A 261 7.58 -9.28 7.76
CA PHE A 261 7.67 -8.14 8.68
C PHE A 261 9.09 -7.58 8.79
N ILE A 262 10.12 -8.42 8.72
CA ILE A 262 11.52 -7.97 8.67
C ILE A 262 11.74 -7.14 7.40
N PHE A 263 11.25 -7.59 6.24
CA PHE A 263 11.31 -6.81 5.01
C PHE A 263 10.55 -5.48 5.15
N VAL A 264 9.36 -5.48 5.76
CA VAL A 264 8.60 -4.24 6.04
C VAL A 264 9.42 -3.28 6.90
N ALA A 265 10.04 -3.76 7.98
CA ALA A 265 10.87 -2.94 8.85
C ALA A 265 12.05 -2.34 8.09
N MET A 266 12.83 -3.17 7.39
CA MET A 266 13.98 -2.73 6.59
C MET A 266 13.59 -1.74 5.49
N TRP A 267 12.46 -1.97 4.82
CA TRP A 267 11.96 -1.09 3.77
C TRP A 267 11.59 0.30 4.28
N HIS A 268 11.10 0.39 5.53
CA HIS A 268 10.82 1.66 6.19
C HIS A 268 12.09 2.36 6.67
N ASP A 269 12.89 1.71 7.51
CA ASP A 269 14.17 2.24 7.99
C ASP A 269 15.07 1.15 8.60
N LEU A 270 16.39 1.39 8.65
CA LEU A 270 17.35 0.57 9.38
C LEU A 270 17.43 0.97 10.87
N ASP A 271 16.30 1.35 11.47
CA ASP A 271 16.19 1.65 12.89
C ASP A 271 15.91 0.34 13.68
N PRO A 272 16.76 -0.04 14.65
CA PRO A 272 16.51 -1.20 15.52
C PRO A 272 15.13 -1.19 16.19
N LYS A 273 14.53 -0.02 16.42
CA LYS A 273 13.17 0.10 16.97
C LYS A 273 12.12 -0.46 16.02
N LEU A 274 12.28 -0.29 14.71
CA LEU A 274 11.36 -0.87 13.72
C LEU A 274 11.51 -2.37 13.62
N LEU A 275 12.73 -2.89 13.80
CA LEU A 275 12.94 -4.34 13.89
C LEU A 275 12.29 -4.91 15.15
N GLY A 276 12.46 -4.26 16.30
CA GLY A 276 11.77 -4.62 17.54
C GLY A 276 10.24 -4.59 17.39
N TRP A 277 9.72 -3.56 16.71
CA TRP A 277 8.30 -3.47 16.36
C TRP A 277 7.83 -4.65 15.49
N ALA A 278 8.61 -5.04 14.47
CA ALA A 278 8.31 -6.21 13.64
C ALA A 278 8.24 -7.51 14.47
N VAL A 279 9.19 -7.72 15.39
CA VAL A 279 9.18 -8.88 16.30
C VAL A 279 7.93 -8.87 17.18
N ILE A 280 7.55 -7.70 17.73
CA ILE A 280 6.34 -7.55 18.55
C ILE A 280 5.08 -7.90 17.73
N CYS A 281 4.96 -7.36 16.51
CA CYS A 281 3.83 -7.66 15.63
C CYS A 281 3.74 -9.16 15.29
N CYS A 282 4.86 -9.79 14.96
CA CYS A 282 4.92 -11.22 14.72
C CYS A 282 4.45 -12.02 15.95
N THR A 283 5.00 -11.72 17.12
CA THR A 283 4.68 -12.44 18.36
C THR A 283 3.19 -12.31 18.71
N PHE A 284 2.60 -11.11 18.60
CA PHE A 284 1.17 -10.91 18.86
C PHE A 284 0.25 -11.58 17.84
N ALA A 285 0.71 -11.81 16.61
CA ALA A 285 -0.06 -12.52 15.60
C ALA A 285 -0.07 -14.05 15.83
N ILE A 286 0.93 -14.62 16.51
CA ILE A 286 1.06 -16.09 16.71
C ILE A 286 -0.21 -16.73 17.27
N PRO A 287 -0.82 -16.25 18.38
CA PRO A 287 -2.02 -16.91 18.94
C PRO A 287 -3.20 -16.94 17.96
N ALA A 288 -3.43 -15.84 17.23
CA ALA A 288 -4.50 -15.76 16.23
C ALA A 288 -4.26 -16.74 15.08
N LEU A 289 -3.00 -16.84 14.62
CA LEU A 289 -2.60 -17.74 13.54
C LEU A 289 -2.65 -19.21 13.94
N MET A 290 -2.25 -19.54 15.18
CA MET A 290 -2.33 -20.89 15.72
C MET A 290 -3.78 -21.36 15.85
N LYS A 291 -4.68 -20.51 16.33
CA LYS A 291 -6.12 -20.81 16.37
C LYS A 291 -6.67 -21.13 14.96
N ALA A 292 -6.27 -20.35 13.96
CA ALA A 292 -6.67 -20.58 12.58
C ALA A 292 -6.07 -21.86 11.97
N ALA A 293 -4.89 -22.31 12.44
CA ALA A 293 -4.25 -23.54 11.99
C ALA A 293 -4.82 -24.80 12.65
N CYS A 294 -5.22 -24.71 13.93
CA CYS A 294 -5.80 -25.82 14.69
C CYS A 294 -7.31 -25.97 14.50
N GLY A 295 -8.03 -24.88 14.21
CA GLY A 295 -9.48 -24.87 14.02
C GLY A 295 -9.89 -25.07 12.57
N GLY A 296 -10.11 -26.31 12.14
CA GLY A 296 -10.80 -26.63 10.88
C GLY A 296 -12.32 -26.38 10.92
N GLY A 297 -12.77 -25.24 11.47
CA GLY A 297 -14.19 -24.88 11.63
C GLY A 297 -14.54 -23.59 10.85
N PRO A 298 -15.82 -23.37 10.50
CA PRO A 298 -16.22 -22.41 9.47
C PRO A 298 -15.74 -21.01 9.82
N ALA A 299 -15.31 -20.28 8.80
CA ALA A 299 -15.02 -18.86 8.90
C ALA A 299 -16.18 -18.19 9.63
N LEU A 300 -15.89 -17.53 10.77
CA LEU A 300 -16.82 -16.60 11.38
C LEU A 300 -17.39 -15.72 10.26
N PRO A 301 -18.72 -15.50 10.20
CA PRO A 301 -19.30 -14.69 9.16
C PRO A 301 -18.58 -13.35 9.19
N GLN A 302 -17.76 -13.11 8.18
CA GLN A 302 -17.28 -11.75 7.94
C GLN A 302 -18.57 -10.96 7.73
N PRO A 303 -18.83 -9.89 8.50
CA PRO A 303 -19.93 -9.01 8.17
C PRO A 303 -19.74 -8.66 6.70
N SER A 304 -20.73 -9.00 5.87
CA SER A 304 -20.72 -8.65 4.47
C SER A 304 -20.49 -7.16 4.43
N VAL A 305 -19.26 -6.77 4.05
CA VAL A 305 -19.07 -5.47 3.44
C VAL A 305 -19.75 -5.66 2.10
N GLU A 306 -21.08 -5.52 2.08
CA GLU A 306 -21.74 -4.93 0.93
C GLU A 306 -20.84 -3.76 0.58
N SER A 307 -20.18 -3.88 -0.57
CA SER A 307 -19.81 -2.72 -1.33
C SER A 307 -21.12 -1.99 -1.63
N ARG A 308 -21.64 -1.25 -0.65
CA ARG A 308 -22.44 -0.07 -0.92
C ARG A 308 -21.49 0.84 -1.65
N SER A 309 -21.47 0.63 -2.97
CA SER A 309 -21.17 1.67 -3.90
C SER A 309 -21.87 2.91 -3.38
N LEU A 310 -21.11 3.95 -3.07
CA LEU A 310 -21.62 5.29 -2.75
C LEU A 310 -22.27 5.93 -4.00
N HIS A 311 -22.90 5.13 -4.86
CA HIS A 311 -23.38 5.42 -6.21
C HIS A 311 -24.73 4.74 -6.49
N ALA A 312 -25.63 4.73 -5.52
CA ALA A 312 -27.06 4.66 -5.84
C ALA A 312 -27.56 6.11 -6.06
N PRO A 313 -28.05 6.48 -7.25
CA PRO A 313 -28.72 7.75 -7.42
C PRO A 313 -29.98 7.76 -6.55
N CYS A 314 -30.16 8.85 -5.81
CA CYS A 314 -31.35 9.10 -5.01
C CYS A 314 -32.56 9.29 -5.95
N THR A 315 -33.23 8.21 -6.32
CA THR A 315 -34.54 8.29 -6.98
C THR A 315 -35.61 8.43 -5.90
N ARG A 316 -36.04 9.68 -5.77
CA ARG A 316 -37.29 10.20 -5.22
C ARG A 316 -38.40 9.17 -5.04
N ALA A 317 -38.93 9.11 -3.83
CA ALA A 317 -40.24 8.54 -3.54
C ALA A 317 -41.32 9.29 -4.32
N SER A 318 -42.10 8.57 -5.13
CA SER A 318 -43.42 8.98 -5.59
C SER A 318 -44.15 7.77 -6.17
N THR A 319 -45.06 7.21 -5.38
CA THR A 319 -46.36 6.72 -5.84
C THR A 319 -47.25 6.50 -4.62
N LEU A 320 -48.06 7.52 -4.34
CA LEU A 320 -49.45 7.28 -3.98
C LEU A 320 -50.06 6.42 -5.09
N ASP A 321 -50.71 5.32 -4.75
CA ASP A 321 -52.06 5.10 -5.27
C ASP A 321 -52.85 4.13 -4.40
N ALA A 322 -54.10 4.51 -4.19
CA ALA A 322 -55.14 3.77 -3.50
C ALA A 322 -55.86 2.81 -4.46
N ARG A 323 -56.50 1.78 -3.88
CA ARG A 323 -57.74 1.06 -4.31
C ARG A 323 -57.70 -0.33 -3.67
N ASP A 324 -58.53 -0.58 -2.65
CA ASP A 324 -59.94 -1.00 -2.71
C ASP A 324 -60.13 -2.50 -3.02
N GLY A 325 -60.67 -3.20 -2.02
CA GLY A 325 -61.79 -4.13 -2.12
C GLY A 325 -61.71 -5.33 -3.06
N GLN A 326 -61.42 -6.51 -2.51
CA GLN A 326 -62.39 -7.60 -2.26
C GLN A 326 -61.72 -8.77 -1.55
#